data_AF-Q8GIV9-F1
#
_entry.id   AF-Q8GIV9-F1
#
_cell.length_a   1.000
_cell.length_b   1.000
_cell.length_c   1.000
_cell.angle_alpha   90.00
_cell.angle_beta   90.00
_cell.angle_gamma   90.00
#
_symmetry.space_group_name_H-M   'P 1'
#
loop_
_entity.id
_entity.type
_entity.pdbx_description
1 polymer ?
#
loop_
_entity_poly.entity_id
_entity_poly.type
_entity_poly.pdbx_seq_one_letter_code
_entity_poly.pdbx_strand_id
1 'polypeptide(L)'
;EAVAFLTWLRDENFTFLGMREYVYSGKGADAKVERDKGAGLGILSNPDVLVLRTGKDAVTTTPEILAFLEGPEFLIVTKANVKSIVHRRAYMDYVGVKRFDAEGNVTGELRIVGLFTSTAYTSPASEIPLLRSKIEKVKEHFGYDPMSHSGRMLDNTLESYPRDDLFQIDTTLLASFAE
;
A
#
# COMPACT_ATOMS: atom_id res chain seq x y z
N GLU A 1 -4.95 0.22 12.88
CA GLU A 1 -4.88 -0.31 11.50
C GLU A 1 -3.49 -0.60 10.98
N ALA A 2 -2.57 0.37 10.87
CA ALA A 2 -1.23 0.14 10.29
C ALA A 2 -0.50 -1.10 10.84
N VAL A 3 -0.38 -1.21 12.17
CA VAL A 3 0.25 -2.36 12.84
C VAL A 3 -0.51 -3.67 12.59
N ALA A 4 -1.84 -3.61 12.55
CA ALA A 4 -2.67 -4.78 12.26
C ALA A 4 -2.43 -5.27 10.83
N PHE A 5 -2.26 -4.36 9.87
CA PHE A 5 -1.93 -4.71 8.50
C PHE A 5 -0.57 -5.37 8.38
N LEU A 6 0.47 -4.80 9.01
CA LEU A 6 1.81 -5.41 9.00
C LEU A 6 1.83 -6.79 9.66
N THR A 7 1.05 -6.97 10.72
CA THR A 7 0.85 -8.28 11.36
C THR A 7 0.17 -9.24 10.40
N TRP A 8 -0.91 -8.80 9.76
CA TRP A 8 -1.64 -9.59 8.77
C TRP A 8 -0.76 -10.00 7.57
N LEU A 9 0.11 -9.11 7.06
CA LEU A 9 1.08 -9.46 6.01
C LEU A 9 2.02 -10.59 6.46
N ARG A 10 2.50 -10.54 7.71
CA ARG A 10 3.39 -11.56 8.30
C ARG A 10 2.68 -12.90 8.48
N ASP A 11 1.38 -12.87 8.73
CA ASP A 11 0.55 -14.05 8.99
C ASP A 11 0.10 -14.70 7.66
N GLU A 12 1.07 -15.01 6.80
CA GLU A 12 0.93 -15.74 5.52
C GLU A 12 0.07 -15.07 4.43
N ASN A 13 -0.29 -13.80 4.60
CA ASN A 13 -1.01 -13.04 3.56
C ASN A 13 -0.09 -12.37 2.54
N PHE A 14 1.22 -12.39 2.78
CA PHE A 14 2.21 -11.78 1.89
C PHE A 14 3.50 -12.59 1.78
N THR A 15 3.93 -12.85 0.54
CA THR A 15 5.25 -13.41 0.26
C THR A 15 6.26 -12.28 0.12
N PHE A 16 7.13 -12.12 1.12
CA PHE A 16 8.18 -11.10 1.12
C PHE A 16 9.31 -11.48 0.17
N LEU A 17 9.61 -10.62 -0.81
CA LEU A 17 10.70 -10.81 -1.78
C LEU A 17 11.91 -9.93 -1.49
N GLY A 18 11.71 -8.76 -0.88
CA GLY A 18 12.79 -7.89 -0.47
C GLY A 18 12.32 -6.68 0.31
N MET A 19 13.25 -6.03 0.99
CA MET A 19 12.99 -4.77 1.69
C MET A 19 14.22 -3.87 1.69
N ARG A 20 14.01 -2.55 1.72
CA ARG A 20 15.08 -1.56 1.78
C ARG A 20 14.60 -0.29 2.44
N GLU A 21 15.46 0.32 3.25
CA GLU A 21 15.20 1.60 3.87
C GLU A 21 15.59 2.76 2.94
N TYR A 22 14.75 3.78 2.94
CA TYR A 22 15.00 5.05 2.26
C TYR A 22 14.90 6.19 3.27
N VAL A 23 15.74 7.19 3.10
CA VAL A 23 15.74 8.43 3.86
C VAL A 23 14.98 9.48 3.07
N TYR A 24 14.06 10.16 3.74
CA TYR A 24 13.34 11.31 3.23
C TYR A 24 13.91 12.58 3.87
N SER A 25 14.25 13.56 3.04
CA SER A 25 14.79 14.84 3.49
C SER A 25 14.28 15.98 2.62
N GLY A 26 14.40 17.21 3.12
CA GLY A 26 13.80 18.39 2.48
C GLY A 26 12.29 18.49 2.74
N LYS A 27 11.63 19.45 2.08
CA LYS A 27 10.16 19.66 2.11
C LYS A 27 9.70 20.26 0.78
N GLY A 28 8.48 19.92 0.34
CA GLY A 28 7.88 20.51 -0.85
C GLY A 28 8.72 20.27 -2.11
N ALA A 29 9.06 21.32 -2.84
CA ALA A 29 9.81 21.20 -4.09
C ALA A 29 11.24 20.62 -3.93
N ASP A 30 11.84 20.75 -2.75
CA ASP A 30 13.19 20.25 -2.45
C ASP A 30 13.17 18.85 -1.78
N ALA A 31 12.00 18.23 -1.65
CA ALA A 31 11.85 16.92 -1.04
C ALA A 31 12.57 15.84 -1.86
N LYS A 32 13.38 15.02 -1.17
CA LYS A 32 14.19 13.96 -1.77
C LYS A 32 14.04 12.65 -1.01
N VAL A 33 14.04 11.57 -1.77
CA VAL A 33 14.05 10.19 -1.26
C VAL A 33 15.35 9.54 -1.75
N GLU A 34 16.21 9.21 -0.81
CA GLU A 34 17.52 8.63 -1.08
C GLU A 34 17.67 7.30 -0.35
N ARG A 35 18.57 6.44 -0.82
CA ARG A 35 18.81 5.16 -0.15
C ARG A 35 19.48 5.41 1.19
N ASP A 36 19.05 4.69 2.21
CA ASP A 36 19.78 4.66 3.47
C ASP A 36 21.13 3.93 3.28
N LYS A 37 22.05 4.09 4.24
CA LYS A 37 23.36 3.42 4.28
C LYS A 37 23.24 1.92 4.55
N GLY A 38 22.08 1.45 5.00
CA GLY A 38 21.81 0.05 5.28
C GLY A 38 21.74 -0.82 4.01
N ALA A 39 22.13 -2.09 4.14
CA ALA A 39 21.93 -3.07 3.09
C ALA A 39 20.45 -3.44 3.00
N GLY A 40 19.90 -3.49 1.79
CA GLY A 40 18.57 -4.07 1.59
C GLY A 40 18.60 -5.59 1.75
N LEU A 41 17.43 -6.19 1.89
CA LEU A 41 17.25 -7.64 2.02
C LEU A 41 16.56 -8.23 0.79
N GLY A 42 16.74 -9.54 0.58
CA GLY A 42 16.15 -10.27 -0.54
C GLY A 42 16.57 -9.70 -1.88
N ILE A 43 15.63 -9.54 -2.82
CA ILE A 43 15.93 -8.96 -4.14
C ILE A 43 16.42 -7.52 -4.08
N LEU A 44 16.12 -6.80 -3.00
CA LEU A 44 16.57 -5.42 -2.76
C LEU A 44 17.92 -5.35 -2.05
N SER A 45 18.63 -6.47 -1.85
CA SER A 45 20.04 -6.44 -1.45
C SER A 45 20.94 -5.87 -2.55
N ASN A 46 20.61 -6.09 -3.82
CA ASN A 46 21.32 -5.47 -4.94
C ASN A 46 20.85 -4.00 -5.11
N PRO A 47 21.71 -2.99 -4.87
CA PRO A 47 21.34 -1.59 -4.97
C PRO A 47 20.71 -1.23 -6.32
N ASP A 48 21.17 -1.82 -7.42
CA ASP A 48 20.72 -1.46 -8.77
C ASP A 48 19.30 -1.92 -9.10
N VAL A 49 18.69 -2.75 -8.26
CA VAL A 49 17.28 -3.12 -8.37
C VAL A 49 16.42 -1.94 -7.92
N LEU A 50 15.76 -1.31 -8.90
CA LEU A 50 14.72 -0.29 -8.72
C LEU A 50 13.36 -0.90 -9.06
N VAL A 51 12.39 -0.75 -8.16
CA VAL A 51 11.06 -1.39 -8.27
C VAL A 51 9.95 -0.44 -8.73
N LEU A 52 10.29 0.82 -8.96
CA LEU A 52 9.39 1.86 -9.41
C LEU A 52 9.79 2.34 -10.80
N ARG A 53 8.80 2.82 -11.56
CA ARG A 53 9.02 3.39 -12.88
C ARG A 53 8.17 4.63 -13.09
N THR A 54 8.72 5.59 -13.81
CA THR A 54 7.99 6.73 -14.37
C THR A 54 8.18 6.67 -15.88
N GLY A 55 7.12 6.32 -16.62
CA GLY A 55 7.23 5.98 -18.03
C GLY A 55 8.14 4.76 -18.25
N LYS A 56 9.23 4.94 -19.00
CA LYS A 56 10.21 3.87 -19.28
C LYS A 56 11.33 3.81 -18.25
N ASP A 57 11.54 4.88 -17.50
CA ASP A 57 12.71 5.04 -16.63
C ASP A 57 12.47 4.41 -15.27
N ALA A 58 13.48 3.69 -14.79
CA ALA A 58 13.49 3.17 -13.43
C ALA A 58 13.86 4.31 -12.47
N VAL A 59 13.04 4.52 -11.44
CA VAL A 59 13.17 5.67 -10.53
C VAL A 59 13.22 5.22 -9.08
N THR A 60 13.78 6.06 -8.21
CA THR A 60 13.82 5.82 -6.76
C THR A 60 12.52 6.21 -6.07
N THR A 61 11.83 7.22 -6.58
CA THR A 61 10.58 7.75 -6.02
C THR A 61 9.64 8.19 -7.13
N THR A 62 8.37 8.31 -6.80
CA THR A 62 7.30 8.81 -7.68
C THR A 62 6.57 9.97 -6.98
N PRO A 63 5.83 10.81 -7.71
CA PRO A 63 4.99 11.85 -7.08
C PRO A 63 4.01 11.30 -6.04
N GLU A 64 3.48 10.09 -6.28
CA GLU A 64 2.62 9.38 -5.33
C GLU A 64 3.33 9.04 -4.01
N ILE A 65 4.58 8.57 -4.07
CA ILE A 65 5.37 8.28 -2.86
C ILE A 65 5.73 9.56 -2.10
N LEU A 66 6.04 10.65 -2.82
CA LEU A 66 6.28 11.94 -2.18
C LEU A 66 5.01 12.45 -1.47
N ALA A 67 3.86 12.39 -2.15
CA ALA A 67 2.57 12.75 -1.55
C ALA A 67 2.22 11.86 -0.35
N PHE A 68 2.52 10.56 -0.42
CA PHE A 68 2.41 9.65 0.71
C PHE A 68 3.29 10.10 1.88
N LEU A 69 4.58 10.37 1.66
CA LEU A 69 5.52 10.78 2.72
C LEU A 69 5.10 12.09 3.40
N GLU A 70 4.51 13.02 2.66
CA GLU A 70 3.99 14.29 3.17
C GLU A 70 2.58 14.18 3.78
N GLY A 71 1.82 13.14 3.43
CA GLY A 71 0.44 12.94 3.86
C GLY A 71 0.28 12.43 5.30
N PRO A 72 -0.96 12.24 5.77
CA PRO A 72 -1.23 11.73 7.11
C PRO A 72 -1.12 10.20 7.23
N GLU A 73 -1.17 9.47 6.11
CA GLU A 73 -1.20 8.01 6.11
C GLU A 73 0.14 7.40 6.53
N PHE A 74 0.10 6.37 7.38
CA PHE A 74 1.31 5.71 7.89
C PHE A 74 1.92 4.70 6.92
N LEU A 75 1.10 4.16 6.02
CA LEU A 75 1.52 3.17 5.04
C LEU A 75 0.73 3.29 3.75
N ILE A 76 1.35 2.89 2.65
CA ILE A 76 0.78 2.86 1.30
C ILE A 76 0.98 1.48 0.69
N VAL A 77 0.00 1.02 -0.09
CA VAL A 77 0.09 -0.19 -0.91
C VAL A 77 -0.13 0.21 -2.36
N THR A 78 0.85 -0.06 -3.22
CA THR A 78 0.77 0.22 -4.67
C THR A 78 1.40 -0.91 -5.47
N LYS A 79 1.29 -0.89 -6.79
CA LYS A 79 1.95 -1.88 -7.66
C LYS A 79 3.35 -1.41 -8.01
N ALA A 80 4.34 -2.24 -7.68
CA ALA A 80 5.68 -2.06 -8.22
C ALA A 80 5.66 -2.35 -9.73
N ASN A 81 6.15 -1.40 -10.53
CA ASN A 81 6.22 -1.49 -11.99
C ASN A 81 7.33 -2.42 -12.50
N VAL A 82 7.76 -3.38 -11.67
CA VAL A 82 8.72 -4.43 -12.02
C VAL A 82 8.08 -5.79 -11.78
N LYS A 83 8.16 -6.66 -12.80
CA LYS A 83 7.63 -8.01 -12.73
C LYS A 83 8.53 -8.87 -11.85
N SER A 84 7.93 -9.65 -10.95
CA SER A 84 8.62 -10.69 -10.20
C SER A 84 9.23 -11.71 -11.17
N ILE A 85 10.46 -12.13 -10.88
CA ILE A 85 11.12 -13.27 -11.51
C ILE A 85 10.96 -14.57 -10.68
N VAL A 86 10.34 -14.48 -9.50
CA VAL A 86 10.13 -15.59 -8.55
C VAL A 86 8.63 -15.90 -8.44
N HIS A 87 8.29 -17.19 -8.34
CA HIS A 87 6.93 -17.75 -8.22
C HIS A 87 6.04 -17.60 -9.47
N ARG A 88 5.83 -16.37 -9.98
CA ARG A 88 5.08 -16.11 -11.24
C ARG A 88 5.48 -14.76 -11.84
N ARG A 89 5.35 -14.59 -13.16
CA ARG A 89 5.48 -13.29 -13.85
C ARG A 89 4.27 -12.39 -13.54
N ALA A 90 4.23 -11.82 -12.35
CA ALA A 90 3.26 -10.79 -11.94
C ALA A 90 3.99 -9.51 -11.55
N TYR A 91 3.33 -8.35 -11.64
CA TYR A 91 3.84 -7.13 -11.01
C TYR A 91 3.92 -7.36 -9.50
N MET A 92 5.03 -6.94 -8.90
CA MET A 92 5.19 -7.05 -7.45
C MET A 92 4.28 -6.04 -6.75
N ASP A 93 3.88 -6.38 -5.54
CA ASP A 93 3.22 -5.47 -4.63
C ASP A 93 4.28 -4.68 -3.87
N TYR A 94 4.03 -3.38 -3.72
CA TYR A 94 4.85 -2.44 -2.98
C TYR A 94 4.09 -2.06 -1.71
N VAL A 95 4.72 -2.22 -0.56
CA VAL A 95 4.23 -1.69 0.72
C VAL A 95 5.26 -0.71 1.26
N GLY A 96 4.90 0.58 1.31
CA GLY A 96 5.73 1.63 1.90
C GLY A 96 5.27 1.90 3.33
N VAL A 97 6.18 1.82 4.30
CA VAL A 97 5.89 2.07 5.72
C VAL A 97 6.70 3.29 6.16
N LYS A 98 6.04 4.35 6.64
CA LYS A 98 6.74 5.52 7.13
C LYS A 98 7.63 5.19 8.32
N ARG A 99 8.80 5.82 8.34
CA ARG A 99 9.71 5.86 9.47
C ARG A 99 9.65 7.24 10.10
N PHE A 100 9.74 7.27 11.42
CA PHE A 100 9.65 8.50 12.20
C PHE A 100 10.87 8.62 13.12
N ASP A 101 11.28 9.86 13.41
CA ASP A 101 12.19 10.14 14.52
C ASP A 101 11.47 10.11 15.87
N ALA A 102 12.19 10.39 16.96
CA ALA A 102 11.64 10.39 18.31
C ALA A 102 10.60 11.51 18.52
N GLU A 103 10.67 12.56 17.72
CA GLU A 103 9.79 13.72 17.72
C GLU A 103 8.53 13.51 16.85
N GLY A 104 8.44 12.39 16.13
CA GLY A 104 7.32 12.04 15.27
C GLY A 104 7.36 12.65 13.87
N ASN A 105 8.51 13.19 13.44
CA ASN A 105 8.70 13.65 12.06
C ASN A 105 9.04 12.48 11.15
N VAL A 106 8.53 12.52 9.91
CA VAL A 106 8.84 11.52 8.89
C VAL A 106 10.31 11.64 8.48
N THR A 107 11.07 10.56 8.67
CA THR A 107 12.49 10.45 8.30
C THR A 107 12.72 9.64 7.04
N GLY A 108 11.68 8.98 6.53
CA GLY A 108 11.78 8.12 5.37
C GLY A 108 10.72 7.02 5.34
N GLU A 109 11.06 5.93 4.65
CA GLU A 109 10.22 4.74 4.58
C GLU A 109 11.04 3.46 4.64
N LEU A 110 10.43 2.40 5.17
CA LEU A 110 10.78 1.03 4.84
C LEU A 110 9.97 0.62 3.62
N ARG A 111 10.66 0.33 2.52
CA ARG A 111 10.06 -0.17 1.30
C ARG A 111 10.09 -1.69 1.31
N ILE A 112 8.93 -2.32 1.24
CA ILE A 112 8.76 -3.76 1.19
C ILE A 112 8.20 -4.14 -0.19
N VAL A 113 8.79 -5.15 -0.82
CA VAL A 113 8.29 -5.69 -2.08
C VAL A 113 8.01 -7.19 -1.96
N GLY A 114 6.94 -7.62 -2.61
CA GLY A 114 6.51 -9.00 -2.54
C GLY A 114 5.30 -9.30 -3.41
N LEU A 115 4.54 -10.30 -2.99
CA LEU A 115 3.29 -10.71 -3.64
C LEU A 115 2.26 -11.04 -2.58
N PHE A 116 1.05 -10.49 -2.69
CA PHE A 116 -0.09 -11.00 -1.92
C PHE A 116 -0.34 -12.48 -2.24
N THR A 117 -0.61 -13.27 -1.20
CA THR A 117 -0.89 -14.71 -1.37
C THR A 117 -2.31 -14.92 -1.89
N SER A 118 -2.64 -16.15 -2.29
CA SER A 118 -4.03 -16.47 -2.67
C SER A 118 -5.01 -16.19 -1.51
N THR A 119 -4.59 -16.43 -0.27
CA THR A 119 -5.38 -16.19 0.93
C THR A 119 -5.81 -14.72 1.05
N ALA A 120 -4.89 -13.79 0.75
CA ALA A 120 -5.20 -12.36 0.71
C ALA A 120 -6.30 -12.02 -0.29
N TYR A 121 -6.36 -12.71 -1.44
CA TYR A 121 -7.37 -12.46 -2.47
C TYR A 121 -8.72 -13.11 -2.16
N THR A 122 -8.74 -14.20 -1.40
CA THR A 122 -9.97 -14.93 -1.05
C THR A 122 -10.58 -14.50 0.28
N SER A 123 -9.84 -13.76 1.11
CA SER A 123 -10.36 -13.24 2.39
C SER A 123 -11.41 -12.15 2.15
N PRO A 124 -12.43 -12.03 3.03
CA PRO A 124 -13.37 -10.92 2.98
C PRO A 124 -12.65 -9.57 3.05
N ALA A 125 -13.01 -8.62 2.19
CA ALA A 125 -12.34 -7.31 2.17
C ALA A 125 -12.51 -6.55 3.51
N SER A 126 -13.65 -6.79 4.17
CA SER A 126 -13.97 -6.29 5.53
C SER A 126 -13.13 -6.92 6.65
N GLU A 127 -12.39 -8.00 6.39
CA GLU A 127 -11.47 -8.60 7.37
C GLU A 127 -10.02 -8.17 7.17
N ILE A 128 -9.66 -7.69 5.97
CA ILE A 128 -8.31 -7.24 5.65
C ILE A 128 -8.06 -5.87 6.28
N PRO A 129 -7.05 -5.70 7.16
CA PRO A 129 -6.73 -4.39 7.74
C PRO A 129 -6.43 -3.36 6.65
N LEU A 130 -6.64 -2.08 6.94
CA LEU A 130 -6.72 -0.98 5.95
C LEU A 130 -7.97 -1.04 5.06
N LEU A 131 -8.25 -2.17 4.40
CA LEU A 131 -9.45 -2.29 3.55
C LEU A 131 -10.72 -2.20 4.38
N ARG A 132 -10.77 -2.91 5.52
CA ARG A 132 -11.89 -2.80 6.46
C ARG A 132 -12.14 -1.36 6.92
N SER A 133 -11.09 -0.61 7.25
CA SER A 133 -11.24 0.78 7.69
C SER A 133 -11.68 1.69 6.55
N LYS A 134 -11.24 1.41 5.32
CA LYS A 134 -11.68 2.11 4.11
C LYS A 134 -13.16 1.83 3.82
N ILE A 135 -13.58 0.58 3.90
CA ILE A 135 -14.97 0.13 3.72
C ILE A 135 -15.88 0.77 4.76
N GLU A 136 -15.51 0.73 6.05
CA GLU A 136 -16.32 1.34 7.11
C GLU A 136 -16.50 2.85 6.89
N LYS A 137 -15.44 3.58 6.48
CA LYS A 137 -15.56 5.00 6.12
C LYS A 137 -16.52 5.26 4.96
N VAL A 138 -16.55 4.39 3.95
CA VAL A 138 -17.50 4.51 2.83
C VAL A 138 -18.91 4.18 3.30
N LYS A 139 -19.11 3.16 4.13
CA LYS A 139 -20.41 2.83 4.70
C LYS A 139 -20.96 3.97 5.56
N GLU A 140 -20.11 4.56 6.40
CA GLU A 140 -20.43 5.75 7.19
C GLU A 140 -20.83 6.95 6.32
N HIS A 141 -20.17 7.14 5.17
CA HIS A 141 -20.50 8.21 4.22
C HIS A 141 -21.93 8.10 3.68
N PHE A 142 -22.38 6.89 3.32
CA PHE A 142 -23.75 6.66 2.83
C PHE A 142 -24.80 6.61 3.95
N GLY A 143 -24.44 6.11 5.13
CA GLY A 143 -25.33 6.06 6.29
C GLY A 143 -26.55 5.15 6.13
N TYR A 144 -26.52 4.19 5.20
CA TYR A 144 -27.60 3.22 5.05
C TYR A 144 -27.68 2.29 6.27
N ASP A 145 -28.90 1.89 6.64
CA ASP A 145 -29.10 0.78 7.57
C ASP A 145 -28.48 -0.49 6.95
N PRO A 146 -27.53 -1.19 7.61
CA PRO A 146 -26.92 -2.41 7.10
C PRO A 146 -27.92 -3.51 6.73
N MET A 147 -29.10 -3.54 7.37
CA MET A 147 -30.15 -4.54 7.09
C MET A 147 -31.07 -4.14 5.93
N SER A 148 -31.01 -2.89 5.49
CA SER A 148 -31.78 -2.40 4.34
C SER A 148 -31.33 -3.03 3.03
N HIS A 149 -32.15 -2.87 1.98
CA HIS A 149 -31.75 -3.30 0.64
C HIS A 149 -30.51 -2.53 0.15
N SER A 150 -30.47 -1.20 0.36
CA SER A 150 -29.34 -0.36 -0.04
C SER A 150 -28.06 -0.69 0.75
N GLY A 151 -28.17 -0.94 2.06
CA GLY A 151 -27.02 -1.35 2.88
C GLY A 151 -26.40 -2.67 2.42
N ARG A 152 -27.22 -3.69 2.15
CA ARG A 152 -26.75 -4.97 1.60
C ARG A 152 -26.18 -4.84 0.19
N MET A 153 -26.75 -3.96 -0.63
CA MET A 153 -26.21 -3.69 -1.97
C MET A 153 -24.83 -3.03 -1.88
N LEU A 154 -24.66 -2.04 -1.02
CA LEU A 154 -23.37 -1.39 -0.78
C LEU A 154 -22.30 -2.40 -0.30
N ASP A 155 -22.64 -3.24 0.68
CA ASP A 155 -21.73 -4.28 1.18
C ASP A 155 -21.30 -5.25 0.07
N ASN A 156 -22.24 -5.73 -0.74
CA ASN A 156 -21.94 -6.60 -1.87
C ASN A 156 -21.06 -5.91 -2.93
N THR A 157 -21.35 -4.64 -3.23
CA THR A 157 -20.56 -3.84 -4.18
C THR A 157 -19.13 -3.73 -3.67
N LEU A 158 -18.91 -3.25 -2.44
CA LEU A 158 -17.59 -3.07 -1.85
C LEU A 158 -16.81 -4.39 -1.74
N GLU A 159 -17.48 -5.49 -1.39
CA GLU A 159 -16.85 -6.81 -1.29
C GLU A 159 -16.44 -7.39 -2.65
N SER A 160 -17.16 -7.02 -3.71
CA SER A 160 -16.88 -7.48 -5.08
C SER A 160 -15.72 -6.74 -5.76
N TYR A 161 -15.26 -5.61 -5.20
CA TYR A 161 -14.15 -4.86 -5.78
C TYR A 161 -12.84 -5.68 -5.80
N PRO A 162 -12.02 -5.55 -6.86
CA PRO A 162 -10.68 -6.12 -6.86
C PRO A 162 -9.86 -5.59 -5.68
N ARG A 163 -9.22 -6.49 -4.92
CA ARG A 163 -8.43 -6.12 -3.72
C ARG A 163 -7.33 -5.12 -4.06
N ASP A 164 -6.66 -5.32 -5.20
CA ASP A 164 -5.61 -4.43 -5.70
C ASP A 164 -6.10 -2.99 -5.91
N ASP A 165 -7.33 -2.84 -6.41
CA ASP A 165 -7.96 -1.54 -6.64
C ASP A 165 -8.41 -0.93 -5.32
N LEU A 166 -9.01 -1.73 -4.42
CA LEU A 166 -9.38 -1.30 -3.07
C LEU A 166 -8.19 -0.78 -2.28
N PHE A 167 -6.98 -1.32 -2.47
CA PHE A 167 -5.79 -0.78 -1.80
C PHE A 167 -5.42 0.62 -2.32
N GLN A 168 -5.50 0.85 -3.63
CA GLN A 168 -5.01 2.06 -4.29
C GLN A 168 -6.03 3.21 -4.33
N ILE A 169 -7.32 2.91 -4.48
CA ILE A 169 -8.38 3.91 -4.57
C ILE A 169 -8.56 4.65 -3.24
N ASP A 170 -8.71 5.97 -3.26
CA ASP A 170 -9.03 6.72 -2.05
C ASP A 170 -10.51 6.56 -1.66
N THR A 171 -10.85 6.86 -0.40
CA THR A 171 -12.22 6.69 0.12
C THR A 171 -13.25 7.53 -0.61
N THR A 172 -12.88 8.74 -1.07
CA THR A 172 -13.81 9.67 -1.72
C THR A 172 -14.16 9.17 -3.10
N LEU A 173 -13.15 8.76 -3.87
CA LEU A 173 -13.38 8.18 -5.19
C LEU A 173 -14.11 6.84 -5.10
N LEU A 174 -13.77 5.99 -4.13
CA LEU A 174 -14.49 4.73 -3.89
C LEU A 174 -15.97 4.96 -3.57
N ALA A 175 -16.28 5.95 -2.72
CA ALA A 175 -17.66 6.32 -2.42
C ALA A 175 -18.42 6.73 -3.69
N SER A 176 -17.81 7.55 -4.57
CA SER A 176 -18.46 7.98 -5.81
C SER A 176 -18.79 6.84 -6.80
N PHE A 177 -18.03 5.74 -6.78
CA PHE A 177 -18.35 4.57 -7.60
C PHE A 177 -19.36 3.61 -6.94
N ALA A 178 -19.66 3.82 -5.66
CA ALA A 178 -20.60 3.01 -4.89
C ALA A 178 -21.97 3.70 -4.72
N GLU A 179 -22.13 4.92 -5.27
CA GLU A 179 -23.38 5.67 -5.37
C GLU A 179 -24.32 5.07 -6.43
#